data_AF-A0A923QVE5-F1
#
_entry.id   AF-A0A923QVE5-F1
#
_cell.length_a   1.000
_cell.length_b   1.000
_cell.length_c   1.000
_cell.angle_alpha   90.00
_cell.angle_beta   90.00
_cell.angle_gamma   90.00
#
_symmetry.space_group_name_H-M   'P 1'
#
loop_
_entity.id
_entity.type
_entity.pdbx_description
1 polymer ?
#
loop_
_entity_poly.entity_id
_entity_poly.type
_entity_poly.pdbx_seq_one_letter_code
_entity_poly.pdbx_strand_id
1 'polypeptide(L)'
;MTTGPSDPNILTVSLRARDKKGDGRCSPIQPKKPSGQISLLVLSTKDFDATQIDLGSIVFGPAYASPVISKPSPIGHGEKISSDPQVDWEESLKSVRPELMDRKGVKFKNLLLTFNVADLDVQCNLDRALFLRGKTNSGQSIVGAIKAEIVGCKDKETGTHRYHRTPFKWWKTKQK
;
A
#
# COMPACT_ATOMS: atom_id res chain seq x y z
N MET A 1 -7.89 4.25 -16.36
CA MET A 1 -6.98 3.23 -15.78
C MET A 1 -6.54 2.34 -16.92
N THR A 2 -5.32 2.50 -17.42
CA THR A 2 -4.78 1.64 -18.47
C THR A 2 -4.33 0.33 -17.82
N THR A 3 -5.13 -0.72 -17.98
CA THR A 3 -4.69 -2.09 -17.70
C THR A 3 -3.64 -2.45 -18.75
N GLY A 4 -2.37 -2.20 -18.42
CA GLY A 4 -1.27 -2.75 -19.21
C GLY A 4 -1.40 -4.27 -19.31
N PRO A 5 -0.75 -4.90 -20.31
CA PRO A 5 -0.81 -6.36 -20.48
C PRO A 5 -0.42 -7.04 -19.16
N SER A 6 -1.34 -7.82 -18.61
CA SER A 6 -1.06 -8.68 -17.47
C SER A 6 -0.12 -9.77 -17.95
N ASP A 7 1.16 -9.65 -17.62
CA ASP A 7 2.11 -10.73 -17.83
C ASP A 7 1.57 -11.97 -17.07
N PRO A 8 1.27 -13.08 -17.76
CA PRO A 8 0.72 -14.27 -17.12
C PRO A 8 1.64 -14.85 -16.02
N ASN A 9 2.92 -14.45 -16.00
CA ASN A 9 3.89 -14.86 -14.99
C ASN A 9 3.91 -13.99 -13.73
N ILE A 10 3.06 -12.96 -13.63
CA ILE A 10 2.96 -12.09 -12.46
C ILE A 10 1.66 -12.36 -11.71
N LEU A 11 1.77 -12.85 -10.49
CA LEU A 11 0.66 -13.01 -9.57
C LEU A 11 0.43 -11.70 -8.80
N THR A 12 -0.79 -11.18 -8.85
CA THR A 12 -1.17 -10.03 -8.02
C THR A 12 -1.60 -10.50 -6.64
N VAL A 13 -0.99 -9.96 -5.58
CA VAL A 13 -1.30 -10.30 -4.19
C VAL A 13 -2.03 -9.16 -3.49
N SER A 14 -2.97 -9.52 -2.62
CA SER A 14 -3.72 -8.57 -1.80
C SER A 14 -2.91 -8.18 -0.56
N LEU A 15 -2.72 -6.88 -0.36
CA LEU A 15 -1.96 -6.32 0.76
C LEU A 15 -2.84 -5.48 1.68
N ARG A 16 -2.52 -5.45 2.97
CA ARG A 16 -3.04 -4.47 3.93
C ARG A 16 -1.93 -3.85 4.76
N ALA A 17 -1.88 -2.53 4.82
CA ALA A 17 -1.02 -1.83 5.78
C ALA A 17 -1.60 -1.97 7.19
N ARG A 18 -0.77 -2.40 8.13
CA ARG A 18 -1.14 -2.63 9.53
C ARG A 18 -0.12 -1.98 10.46
N ASP A 19 -0.51 -1.79 11.71
CA ASP A 19 0.45 -1.49 12.77
C ASP A 19 1.41 -2.67 13.04
N LYS A 20 2.40 -2.45 13.91
CA LYS A 20 3.42 -3.46 14.25
C LYS A 20 2.84 -4.76 14.82
N LYS A 21 1.63 -4.73 15.38
CA LYS A 21 0.95 -5.90 15.95
C LYS A 21 0.15 -6.66 14.90
N GLY A 22 -0.18 -6.00 13.77
CA GLY A 22 -0.99 -6.55 12.70
C GLY A 22 -2.49 -6.28 12.88
N ASP A 23 -2.88 -5.62 13.96
CA ASP A 23 -4.28 -5.51 14.41
C ASP A 23 -4.90 -4.16 14.00
N GLY A 24 -4.12 -3.09 14.08
CA GLY A 24 -4.56 -1.73 13.82
C GLY A 24 -4.30 -1.23 12.40
N ARG A 25 -4.84 -0.06 12.07
CA ARG A 25 -4.45 0.70 10.87
C ARG A 25 -2.99 1.15 11.00
N CYS A 26 -2.29 1.19 9.87
CA CYS A 26 -0.97 1.80 9.83
C CYS A 26 -1.10 3.31 10.06
N SER A 27 -0.25 3.88 10.92
CA SER A 27 -0.11 5.34 11.01
C SER A 27 0.44 5.89 9.68
N PRO A 28 0.11 7.14 9.32
CA PRO A 28 0.68 7.77 8.15
C PRO A 28 2.21 7.79 8.19
N ILE A 29 2.84 7.60 7.02
CA ILE A 29 4.29 7.59 6.87
C ILE A 29 4.81 9.02 7.01
N GLN A 30 5.84 9.20 7.84
CA GLN A 30 6.55 10.48 7.99
C GLN A 30 7.98 10.34 7.47
N PRO A 31 8.25 10.63 6.18
CA PRO A 31 9.58 10.46 5.59
C PRO A 31 10.70 11.18 6.35
N LYS A 32 10.40 12.36 6.88
CA LYS A 32 11.35 13.19 7.64
C LYS A 32 11.61 12.70 9.07
N LYS A 33 10.88 11.69 9.53
CA LYS A 33 11.09 11.01 10.80
C LYS A 33 11.23 9.51 10.52
N PRO A 34 12.40 9.08 10.00
CA PRO A 34 12.62 7.70 9.56
C PRO A 34 12.61 6.68 10.71
N SER A 35 12.51 7.16 11.96
CA SER A 35 12.25 6.32 13.14
C SER A 35 10.83 5.76 13.10
N GLY A 36 10.66 4.57 12.51
CA GLY A 36 9.36 3.92 12.42
C GLY A 36 9.44 2.60 11.69
N GLN A 37 8.39 1.81 11.83
CA GLN A 37 8.21 0.60 11.02
C GLN A 37 6.81 0.61 10.44
N ILE A 38 6.67 0.06 9.24
CA ILE A 38 5.40 -0.25 8.60
C ILE A 38 5.28 -1.76 8.51
N SER A 39 4.08 -2.27 8.79
CA SER A 39 3.79 -3.68 8.62
C SER A 39 2.78 -3.88 7.50
N LEU A 40 3.00 -4.90 6.67
CA LEU A 40 2.14 -5.32 5.59
C LEU A 40 1.65 -6.73 5.88
N LEU A 41 0.34 -6.92 5.82
CA LEU A 41 -0.28 -8.24 5.82
C LEU A 41 -0.54 -8.65 4.37
N VAL A 42 0.18 -9.65 3.88
CA VAL A 42 -0.11 -10.33 2.62
C VAL A 42 -1.21 -11.34 2.89
N LEU A 43 -2.34 -11.17 2.21
CA LEU A 43 -3.52 -12.00 2.41
C LEU A 43 -3.46 -13.24 1.53
N SER A 44 -3.60 -14.39 2.16
CA SER A 44 -3.88 -15.62 1.43
C SER A 44 -5.32 -15.61 0.92
N THR A 45 -5.53 -16.22 -0.24
CA THR A 45 -6.83 -16.35 -0.90
C THR A 45 -7.05 -17.81 -1.28
N LYS A 46 -8.21 -18.12 -1.86
CA LYS A 46 -8.52 -19.49 -2.31
C LYS A 46 -7.56 -19.99 -3.39
N ASP A 47 -6.97 -19.06 -4.15
CA ASP A 47 -6.10 -19.34 -5.29
C ASP A 47 -4.62 -19.06 -4.97
N PHE A 48 -4.31 -18.59 -3.75
CA PHE A 48 -2.94 -18.22 -3.37
C PHE A 48 -2.67 -18.38 -1.88
N ASP A 49 -1.61 -19.13 -1.55
CA ASP A 49 -1.08 -19.24 -0.20
C ASP A 49 0.15 -18.37 -0.02
N ALA A 50 0.06 -17.33 0.82
CA ALA A 50 1.15 -16.40 1.10
C ALA A 50 2.39 -17.08 1.74
N THR A 51 2.27 -18.29 2.27
CA THR A 51 3.42 -19.06 2.77
C THR A 51 4.31 -19.61 1.65
N GLN A 52 3.83 -19.60 0.40
CA GLN A 52 4.62 -20.00 -0.77
C GLN A 52 5.56 -18.90 -1.25
N ILE A 53 5.56 -17.71 -0.64
CA ILE A 53 6.46 -16.62 -0.99
C ILE A 53 7.88 -16.94 -0.52
N ASP A 54 8.85 -16.81 -1.41
CA ASP A 54 10.27 -16.83 -1.05
C ASP A 54 10.61 -15.53 -0.32
N LEU A 55 10.78 -15.62 0.99
CA LEU A 55 11.01 -14.46 1.87
C LEU A 55 12.30 -13.69 1.50
N GLY A 56 13.31 -14.36 0.94
CA GLY A 56 14.57 -13.72 0.52
C GLY A 56 14.44 -12.85 -0.72
N SER A 57 13.36 -13.03 -1.49
CA SER A 57 13.08 -12.26 -2.70
C SER A 57 12.24 -11.00 -2.45
N ILE A 58 11.70 -10.84 -1.24
CA ILE A 58 10.74 -9.77 -0.93
C ILE A 58 11.44 -8.42 -0.84
N VAL A 59 10.89 -7.46 -1.58
CA VAL A 59 11.31 -6.06 -1.56
C VAL A 59 10.08 -5.15 -1.55
N PHE A 60 10.17 -4.02 -0.86
CA PHE A 60 9.07 -3.07 -0.71
C PHE A 60 9.51 -1.62 -0.88
N GLY A 61 8.68 -0.82 -1.56
CA GLY A 61 8.91 0.61 -1.76
C GLY A 61 9.96 0.93 -2.84
N PRO A 62 10.24 2.22 -3.08
CA PRO A 62 11.13 2.68 -4.15
C PRO A 62 12.59 2.28 -3.95
N ALA A 63 13.05 2.16 -2.70
CA ALA A 63 14.40 1.70 -2.36
C ALA A 63 14.55 0.18 -2.24
N TYR A 64 13.52 -0.60 -2.60
CA TYR A 64 13.57 -2.06 -2.55
C TYR A 64 13.93 -2.63 -1.17
N ALA A 65 13.35 -2.07 -0.11
CA ALA A 65 13.66 -2.46 1.27
C ALA A 65 13.30 -3.93 1.52
N SER A 66 14.21 -4.66 2.17
CA SER A 66 13.95 -6.01 2.67
C SER A 66 13.16 -5.97 3.99
N PRO A 67 12.31 -6.98 4.26
CA PRO A 67 11.60 -7.04 5.54
C PRO A 67 12.57 -7.31 6.69
N VAL A 68 12.40 -6.58 7.79
CA VAL A 68 13.11 -6.85 9.06
C VAL A 68 12.44 -7.94 9.89
N ILE A 69 11.14 -8.15 9.69
CA ILE A 69 10.37 -9.23 10.31
C ILE A 69 9.51 -9.86 9.23
N SER A 70 9.52 -11.19 9.16
CA SER A 70 8.63 -11.98 8.32
C SER A 70 8.09 -13.14 9.15
N LYS A 71 6.78 -13.17 9.40
CA LYS A 71 6.16 -14.27 10.14
C LYS A 71 4.76 -14.61 9.63
N PRO A 72 4.34 -15.89 9.67
CA PRO A 72 2.95 -16.23 9.46
C PRO A 72 2.06 -15.52 10.49
N SER A 73 0.96 -14.95 10.04
CA SER A 73 -0.05 -14.30 10.89
C SER A 73 -1.24 -15.24 11.07
N PRO A 74 -1.72 -15.46 12.32
CA PRO A 74 -2.87 -16.32 12.55
C PRO A 74 -4.12 -15.80 11.84
N ILE A 75 -4.91 -16.72 11.29
CA ILE A 75 -6.24 -16.44 10.74
C ILE A 75 -7.10 -15.88 11.88
N GLY A 76 -7.59 -14.64 11.73
CA GLY A 76 -8.47 -13.99 12.70
C GLY A 76 -7.99 -12.63 13.22
N HIS A 77 -6.71 -12.28 13.09
CA HIS A 77 -6.19 -10.96 13.52
C HIS A 77 -6.56 -9.79 12.57
N GLY A 78 -7.18 -10.07 11.42
CA GLY A 78 -7.63 -9.04 10.48
C GLY A 78 -9.15 -8.80 10.45
N GLU A 79 -9.92 -9.55 11.23
CA GLU A 79 -11.39 -9.65 11.06
C GLU A 79 -12.19 -8.84 12.08
N LYS A 80 -11.57 -8.38 13.17
CA LYS A 80 -12.19 -7.37 14.05
C LYS A 80 -12.11 -5.99 13.40
N ILE A 81 -12.90 -5.80 12.34
CA ILE A 81 -13.03 -4.52 11.64
C ILE A 81 -13.81 -3.57 12.55
N SER A 82 -13.06 -2.61 13.10
CA SER A 82 -13.57 -1.31 13.56
C SER A 82 -14.51 -0.74 12.50
N SER A 83 -15.73 -0.44 12.92
CA SER A 83 -16.80 0.18 12.15
C SER A 83 -16.46 1.62 11.78
N ASP A 84 -15.62 1.79 10.77
CA ASP A 84 -15.17 3.11 10.32
C ASP A 84 -15.50 3.28 8.83
N PRO A 85 -16.24 4.34 8.40
CA PRO A 85 -17.07 4.30 7.18
C PRO A 85 -16.34 4.53 5.85
N GLN A 86 -15.00 4.41 5.81
CA GLN A 86 -14.22 4.81 4.63
C GLN A 86 -13.58 3.63 3.90
N VAL A 87 -14.23 2.47 3.91
CA VAL A 87 -13.70 1.25 3.28
C VAL A 87 -14.72 0.58 2.35
N ASP A 88 -15.01 1.27 1.25
CA ASP A 88 -15.85 0.78 0.14
C ASP A 88 -15.35 -0.56 -0.46
N TRP A 89 -14.06 -0.89 -0.28
CA TRP A 89 -13.50 -2.16 -0.77
C TRP A 89 -13.45 -3.28 0.30
N GLU A 90 -13.61 -2.98 1.59
CA GLU A 90 -13.69 -4.02 2.64
C GLU A 90 -15.10 -4.61 2.73
N GLU A 91 -16.15 -3.87 2.37
CA GLU A 91 -17.48 -4.47 2.19
C GLU A 91 -17.51 -5.49 1.06
N SER A 92 -16.74 -5.27 0.00
CA SER A 92 -16.55 -6.27 -1.07
C SER A 92 -15.89 -7.55 -0.56
N LEU A 93 -15.06 -7.47 0.49
CA LEU A 93 -14.47 -8.65 1.14
C LEU A 93 -15.35 -9.25 2.23
N LYS A 94 -16.29 -8.50 2.83
CA LYS A 94 -17.31 -9.08 3.73
C LYS A 94 -18.30 -9.96 2.99
N SER A 95 -18.57 -9.68 1.71
CA SER A 95 -19.34 -10.56 0.82
C SER A 95 -18.56 -11.82 0.41
N VAL A 96 -17.23 -11.79 0.47
CA VAL A 96 -16.38 -12.98 0.31
C VAL A 96 -16.24 -13.61 1.69
N ARG A 97 -17.24 -14.43 2.08
CA ARG A 97 -17.21 -15.21 3.33
C ARG A 97 -15.79 -15.73 3.60
N PRO A 98 -15.24 -15.55 4.81
CA PRO A 98 -13.99 -16.18 5.20
C PRO A 98 -14.21 -17.65 5.56
N GLU A 99 -14.92 -18.38 4.70
CA GLU A 99 -14.70 -19.83 4.58
C GLU A 99 -13.63 -20.02 3.51
N LEU A 100 -12.44 -19.45 3.74
CA LEU A 100 -11.19 -19.93 3.12
C LEU A 100 -10.77 -21.23 3.82
N MET A 101 -11.70 -22.16 3.92
CA MET A 101 -11.42 -23.56 4.06
C MET A 101 -11.42 -24.08 2.63
N ASP A 102 -10.30 -24.64 2.16
CA ASP A 102 -10.39 -25.56 1.02
C ASP A 102 -11.45 -26.63 1.34
N ARG A 103 -12.02 -27.32 0.35
CA ARG A 103 -12.95 -28.46 0.58
C ARG A 103 -12.38 -29.53 1.53
N LYS A 104 -11.07 -29.47 1.80
CA LYS A 104 -10.29 -30.32 2.71
C LYS A 104 -9.99 -29.71 4.10
N GLY A 105 -10.49 -28.51 4.42
CA GLY A 105 -10.25 -27.86 5.72
C GLY A 105 -8.86 -27.25 5.90
N VAL A 106 -8.13 -26.98 4.81
CA VAL A 106 -6.80 -26.37 4.89
C VAL A 106 -6.93 -24.90 5.25
N LYS A 107 -6.33 -24.52 6.38
CA LYS A 107 -6.26 -23.14 6.88
C LYS A 107 -5.09 -22.41 6.23
N PHE A 108 -5.35 -21.56 5.25
CA PHE A 108 -4.33 -20.70 4.66
C PHE A 108 -3.83 -19.64 5.66
N LYS A 109 -2.52 -19.53 5.86
CA LYS A 109 -1.94 -18.52 6.76
C LYS A 109 -1.61 -17.25 5.99
N ASN A 110 -1.94 -16.10 6.55
CA ASN A 110 -1.46 -14.81 6.03
C ASN A 110 0.02 -14.63 6.36
N LEU A 111 0.70 -13.71 5.67
CA LEU A 111 2.10 -13.38 5.95
C LEU A 111 2.19 -11.93 6.44
N LEU A 112 2.70 -11.71 7.65
CA LEU A 112 3.00 -10.38 8.17
C LEU A 112 4.48 -10.06 7.90
N LEU A 113 4.69 -8.95 7.21
CA LEU A 113 6.00 -8.41 6.87
C LEU A 113 6.15 -7.05 7.54
N THR A 114 7.31 -6.76 8.12
CA THR A 114 7.60 -5.45 8.72
C THR A 114 8.85 -4.87 8.08
N PHE A 115 8.82 -3.60 7.74
CA PHE A 115 9.90 -2.85 7.12
C PHE A 115 10.22 -1.61 7.96
N ASN A 116 11.48 -1.19 8.00
CA ASN A 116 11.81 0.11 8.58
C ASN A 116 11.43 1.21 7.60
N VAL A 117 10.86 2.30 8.10
CA VAL A 117 10.50 3.45 7.25
C VAL A 117 11.74 4.10 6.66
N ALA A 118 12.86 4.11 7.39
CA ALA A 118 14.16 4.61 6.92
C ALA A 118 14.63 3.95 5.62
N ASP A 119 14.39 2.65 5.48
CA ASP A 119 14.92 1.85 4.37
C ASP A 119 14.06 1.97 3.10
N LEU A 120 12.86 2.57 3.21
CA LEU A 120 11.93 2.69 2.09
C LEU A 120 12.22 3.85 1.16
N ASP A 121 12.97 4.86 1.61
CA ASP A 121 13.27 6.10 0.87
C ASP A 121 12.01 6.78 0.27
N VAL A 122 10.93 6.84 1.07
CA VAL A 122 9.66 7.41 0.62
C VAL A 122 9.78 8.92 0.41
N GLN A 123 9.46 9.40 -0.79
CA GLN A 123 9.46 10.81 -1.14
C GLN A 123 8.06 11.41 -1.05
N CYS A 124 7.97 12.57 -0.40
CA CYS A 124 6.74 13.29 -0.08
C CYS A 124 5.72 13.46 -1.21
N ASN A 125 6.19 13.73 -2.43
CA ASN A 125 5.33 14.14 -3.54
C ASN A 125 5.27 13.13 -4.68
N LEU A 126 6.04 12.04 -4.60
CA LEU A 126 6.14 11.04 -5.65
C LEU A 126 5.46 9.73 -5.25
N ASP A 127 5.62 9.30 -3.99
CA ASP A 127 5.30 7.93 -3.58
C ASP A 127 3.90 7.78 -2.98
N ARG A 128 2.86 8.15 -3.74
CA ARG A 128 1.47 7.99 -3.30
C ARG A 128 1.02 6.53 -3.17
N ALA A 129 1.76 5.61 -3.78
CA ALA A 129 1.55 4.18 -3.69
C ALA A 129 2.90 3.48 -3.50
N LEU A 130 2.92 2.45 -2.66
CA LEU A 130 4.09 1.62 -2.44
C LEU A 130 3.81 0.21 -2.94
N PHE A 131 4.81 -0.38 -3.59
CA PHE A 131 4.71 -1.68 -4.21
C PHE A 131 5.55 -2.69 -3.46
N LEU A 132 4.96 -3.86 -3.20
CA LEU A 132 5.66 -5.06 -2.79
C LEU A 132 5.93 -5.90 -4.03
N ARG A 133 7.15 -6.40 -4.14
CA ARG A 133 7.56 -7.36 -5.17
C ARG A 133 8.26 -8.53 -4.51
N GLY A 134 8.27 -9.65 -5.19
CA GLY A 134 9.01 -10.83 -4.78
C GLY A 134 8.74 -11.99 -5.73
N LYS A 135 9.04 -13.20 -5.26
CA LYS A 135 8.80 -14.44 -5.97
C LYS A 135 8.17 -15.48 -5.05
N THR A 136 7.47 -16.43 -5.62
CA THR A 136 7.11 -17.67 -4.93
C THR A 136 8.31 -18.62 -4.90
N ASN A 137 8.24 -19.67 -4.08
CA ASN A 137 9.21 -20.75 -4.03
C ASN A 137 9.33 -21.51 -5.36
N SER A 138 8.31 -21.42 -6.24
CA SER A 138 8.35 -21.95 -7.61
C SER A 138 8.98 -20.99 -8.63
N GLY A 139 9.37 -19.78 -8.20
CA GLY A 139 9.99 -18.75 -9.05
C GLY A 139 9.00 -17.81 -9.75
N GLN A 140 7.69 -17.95 -9.53
CA GLN A 140 6.68 -17.06 -10.10
C GLN A 140 6.77 -15.67 -9.47
N SER A 141 6.70 -14.60 -10.27
CA SER A 141 6.80 -13.24 -9.73
C SER A 141 5.50 -12.83 -9.05
N ILE A 142 5.60 -12.08 -7.94
CA ILE A 142 4.45 -11.50 -7.27
C ILE A 142 4.53 -9.98 -7.23
N VAL A 143 3.39 -9.32 -7.28
CA VAL A 143 3.27 -7.87 -7.06
C VAL A 143 2.05 -7.54 -6.22
N GLY A 144 2.19 -6.63 -5.28
CA GLY A 144 1.07 -6.04 -4.55
C GLY A 144 1.29 -4.55 -4.37
N ALA A 145 0.22 -3.79 -4.18
CA ALA A 145 0.30 -2.35 -3.95
C ALA A 145 -0.53 -1.94 -2.74
N ILE A 146 -0.05 -0.94 -2.02
CA ILE A 146 -0.83 -0.20 -1.03
C ILE A 146 -0.82 1.29 -1.36
N LYS A 147 -1.91 1.97 -1.01
CA LYS A 147 -1.92 3.43 -0.95
C LYS A 147 -1.14 3.87 0.28
N ALA A 148 -0.22 4.83 0.11
CA ALA A 148 0.53 5.40 1.22
C ALA A 148 -0.05 6.76 1.59
N GLU A 149 -0.43 6.91 2.86
CA GLU A 149 -0.74 8.23 3.44
C GLU A 149 0.55 8.82 3.96
N ILE A 150 1.09 9.81 3.24
CA ILE A 150 2.33 10.49 3.60
C ILE A 150 1.99 11.81 4.28
N VAL A 151 2.56 12.06 5.46
CA VAL A 151 2.36 13.30 6.24
C VAL A 151 3.70 13.91 6.67
N GLY A 152 3.67 15.14 7.20
CA GLY A 152 4.88 15.85 7.62
C GLY A 152 5.72 16.39 6.46
N CYS A 153 5.22 16.24 5.24
CA CYS A 153 5.70 16.92 4.06
C CYS A 153 5.21 18.36 4.13
N LYS A 154 6.00 19.23 4.76
CA LYS A 154 5.85 20.67 4.49
C LYS A 154 6.05 20.82 3.00
N ASP A 155 4.97 21.07 2.27
CA ASP A 155 5.09 21.74 1.00
C ASP A 155 5.92 22.97 1.30
N LYS A 156 7.13 23.02 0.78
CA LYS A 156 7.67 24.32 0.44
C LYS A 156 6.68 24.78 -0.61
N GLU A 157 5.60 25.45 -0.20
CA GLU A 157 4.82 26.29 -1.08
C GLU A 157 5.89 27.08 -1.81
N THR A 158 6.13 26.68 -3.06
CA THR A 158 6.93 27.45 -3.98
C THR A 158 6.21 28.77 -3.97
N GLY A 159 6.83 29.74 -3.30
CA GLY A 159 6.18 30.94 -2.82
C GLY A 159 5.25 31.41 -3.92
N THR A 160 3.97 31.56 -3.57
CA THR A 160 2.94 32.14 -4.43
C THR A 160 3.63 33.15 -5.32
N HIS A 161 3.87 32.77 -6.59
CA HIS A 161 4.19 33.74 -7.60
C HIS A 161 2.94 34.59 -7.58
N ARG A 162 2.98 35.71 -6.85
CA ARG A 162 2.05 36.81 -7.00
C ARG A 162 2.16 37.14 -8.48
N TYR A 163 1.29 36.52 -9.26
CA TYR A 163 0.78 37.14 -10.45
C TYR A 163 0.19 38.44 -9.94
N HIS A 164 1.01 39.49 -9.94
CA HIS A 164 0.51 40.84 -10.06
C HIS A 164 -0.36 40.79 -11.31
N ARG A 165 -1.67 40.59 -11.12
CA ARG A 165 -2.66 41.02 -12.10
C ARG A 165 -2.43 42.52 -12.22
N THR A 166 -1.63 42.91 -13.21
CA THR A 166 -1.73 44.26 -13.76
C THR A 166 -3.21 44.43 -14.13
N PRO A 167 -3.91 45.42 -13.57
CA PRO A 167 -5.30 45.64 -13.91
C PRO A 167 -5.40 45.88 -15.42
N PHE A 168 -6.13 45.02 -16.11
CA PHE A 168 -6.51 45.20 -17.51
C PHE A 168 -7.28 46.52 -17.61
N LYS A 169 -6.61 47.60 -18.05
CA LYS A 169 -7.27 48.87 -18.39
C LYS A 169 -8.05 48.66 -19.67
N TRP A 170 -9.38 48.55 -19.56
CA TRP A 170 -10.29 48.65 -20.70
C TRP A 170 -10.23 50.08 -21.26
N TRP A 171 -9.84 50.23 -22.52
CA TRP A 171 -9.98 51.49 -23.25
C TRP A 171 -11.42 51.54 -23.80
N LYS A 172 -12.21 52.51 -23.36
CA LYS A 172 -13.53 52.79 -23.96
C LYS A 172 -13.31 53.50 -25.29
N THR A 173 -13.52 52.78 -26.38
CA THR A 173 -13.75 53.38 -27.71
C THR A 173 -15.14 54.02 -27.71
N LYS A 174 -15.21 55.36 -27.73
CA LYS A 174 -16.43 56.09 -28.06
C LYS A 174 -16.69 55.94 -29.56
N GLN A 175 -17.84 55.38 -29.94
CA GLN A 175 -18.41 55.60 -31.27
C GLN A 175 -19.38 56.79 -31.22
N LYS A 176 -19.46 57.45 -32.39
CA LYS A 176 -20.00 58.78 -32.71
C LYS A 176 -21.40 59.06 -32.18
#